data_AF-A0A9W7Y588-F1
#
_entry.id   AF-A0A9W7Y588-F1
#
_cell.length_a   1.000
_cell.length_b   1.000
_cell.length_c   1.000
_cell.angle_alpha   90.00
_cell.angle_beta   90.00
_cell.angle_gamma   90.00
#
_symmetry.space_group_name_H-M   'P 1'
#
loop_
_entity.id
_entity.type
_entity.pdbx_description
1 polymer ?
#
loop_
_entity_poly.entity_id
_entity_poly.type
_entity_poly.pdbx_seq_one_letter_code
_entity_poly.pdbx_strand_id
1 'polypeptide(L)'
;MIGRRSEGVSFRRSKRQGLAMSVTERYARDDVPCALQGCGRCGQNAELGRRGVPLLDGAKTHVLVPDASVVSRYIELLEQCAALTNMVFCQTVVDALDRRGRTRTVRNVRKIAADHTRRSVVFANEIFSATQASGSAAGLTPAERDMRAVLRAAAWYRRHLDALGGRAT
;
A
#
# COMPACT_ATOMS: atom_id res chain seq x y z
N MET A 1 -6.93 -0.84 19.69
CA MET A 1 -8.05 0.12 19.62
C MET A 1 -8.62 0.06 18.21
N ILE A 2 -9.90 -0.25 18.07
CA ILE A 2 -10.58 -0.29 16.76
C ILE A 2 -10.80 1.18 16.36
N GLY A 3 -10.19 1.61 15.25
CA GLY A 3 -10.32 2.98 14.79
C GLY A 3 -11.65 3.25 14.09
N ARG A 4 -11.78 4.44 13.48
CA ARG A 4 -13.05 4.96 12.95
C ARG A 4 -13.69 3.99 11.95
N ARG A 5 -14.98 3.70 12.14
CA ARG A 5 -15.83 2.91 11.22
C ARG A 5 -16.41 3.83 10.14
N SER A 6 -16.43 3.36 8.91
CA SER A 6 -17.11 4.01 7.78
C SER A 6 -17.78 2.96 6.91
N GLU A 7 -18.90 3.32 6.29
CA GLU A 7 -19.67 2.43 5.41
C GLU A 7 -19.51 2.89 3.97
N GLY A 8 -19.30 1.94 3.05
CA GLY A 8 -19.27 2.20 1.62
C GLY A 8 -20.35 1.40 0.91
N VAL A 9 -21.19 2.09 0.14
CA VAL A 9 -22.19 1.46 -0.72
C VAL A 9 -21.67 1.42 -2.15
N SER A 10 -21.74 0.26 -2.79
CA SER A 10 -21.39 0.08 -4.20
C SER A 10 -22.51 -0.64 -4.93
N PHE A 11 -22.66 -0.32 -6.22
CA PHE A 11 -23.67 -0.90 -7.08
C PHE A 11 -23.00 -1.64 -8.23
N ARG A 12 -23.45 -2.85 -8.51
CA ARG A 12 -22.96 -3.67 -9.63
C ARG A 12 -24.12 -4.22 -10.44
N ARG A 13 -24.00 -4.21 -11.77
CA ARG A 13 -24.94 -4.94 -12.63
C ARG A 13 -24.82 -6.44 -12.36
N SER A 14 -25.94 -7.06 -12.04
CA SER A 14 -26.06 -8.50 -11.79
C SER A 14 -26.90 -9.13 -12.88
N LYS A 15 -26.42 -10.24 -13.46
CA LYS A 15 -27.18 -11.00 -14.46
C LYS A 15 -28.50 -11.57 -13.89
N ARG A 16 -28.57 -11.75 -12.57
CA ARG A 16 -29.70 -12.44 -11.88
C ARG A 16 -30.74 -11.49 -11.28
N GLN A 17 -30.31 -10.31 -10.85
CA GLN A 17 -31.15 -9.34 -10.12
C GLN A 17 -31.19 -7.95 -10.78
N GLY A 18 -30.57 -7.78 -11.95
CA GLY A 18 -30.43 -6.48 -12.62
C GLY A 18 -29.37 -5.59 -11.96
N LEU A 19 -29.65 -5.09 -10.76
CA LEU A 19 -28.76 -4.25 -9.96
C LEU A 19 -28.56 -4.85 -8.57
N ALA A 20 -27.32 -5.15 -8.20
CA ALA A 20 -26.95 -5.61 -6.87
C ALA A 20 -26.30 -4.47 -6.09
N MET A 21 -26.82 -4.18 -4.90
CA MET A 21 -26.22 -3.28 -3.92
C MET A 21 -25.32 -4.08 -2.98
N SER A 22 -24.12 -3.58 -2.71
CA SER A 22 -23.18 -4.18 -1.75
C SER A 22 -22.70 -3.11 -0.77
N VAL A 23 -22.95 -3.35 0.51
CA VAL A 23 -22.49 -2.53 1.63
C VAL A 23 -21.19 -3.13 2.16
N THR A 24 -20.16 -2.31 2.31
CA THR A 24 -18.85 -2.74 2.83
C THR A 24 -18.46 -1.82 3.99
N GLU A 25 -18.25 -2.42 5.15
CA GLU A 25 -17.69 -1.74 6.31
C GLU A 25 -16.18 -1.57 6.15
N ARG A 26 -15.67 -0.38 6.46
CA ARG A 26 -14.24 -0.06 6.45
C ARG A 26 -13.83 0.44 7.83
N TYR A 27 -12.83 -0.22 8.38
CA TYR A 27 -12.24 0.09 9.67
C TYR A 27 -10.90 0.78 9.46
N ALA A 28 -10.80 2.02 9.91
CA ALA A 28 -9.51 2.70 10.00
C ALA A 28 -8.73 2.14 11.19
N ARG A 29 -7.42 1.96 11.03
CA ARG A 29 -6.49 1.47 12.04
C ARG A 29 -5.34 2.44 12.18
N ASP A 30 -4.93 2.71 13.41
CA ASP A 30 -3.75 3.54 13.71
C ASP A 30 -2.48 2.69 13.93
N ASP A 31 -2.65 1.38 14.11
CA ASP A 31 -1.59 0.45 14.47
C ASP A 31 -0.92 -0.22 13.26
N VAL A 32 -1.04 0.33 12.05
CA VAL A 32 -0.43 -0.25 10.85
C VAL A 32 1.10 0.00 10.85
N PRO A 33 1.93 -1.05 10.80
CA PRO A 33 3.38 -0.91 10.77
C PRO A 33 3.88 -0.27 9.47
N CYS A 34 4.90 0.59 9.56
CA CYS A 34 5.55 1.18 8.39
C CYS A 34 6.53 0.24 7.69
N ALA A 35 6.85 -0.88 8.34
CA ALA A 35 7.83 -1.89 7.91
C ALA A 35 9.26 -1.37 7.72
N LEU A 36 9.59 -0.20 8.28
CA LEU A 36 10.96 0.31 8.29
C LEU A 36 11.77 -0.32 9.44
N GLN A 37 12.92 -0.88 9.11
CA GLN A 37 13.87 -1.38 10.11
C GLN A 37 14.35 -0.23 10.99
N GLY A 38 14.29 -0.41 12.32
CA GLY A 38 14.75 0.60 13.28
C GLY A 38 13.78 1.76 13.53
N CYS A 39 12.57 1.77 12.96
CA CYS A 39 11.58 2.78 13.30
C CYS A 39 11.06 2.59 14.74
N GLY A 40 11.41 3.53 15.63
CA GLY A 40 10.96 3.56 17.02
C GLY A 40 9.56 4.15 17.24
N ARG A 41 8.89 4.62 16.18
CA ARG A 41 7.52 5.18 16.26
C ARG A 41 6.42 4.16 16.01
N CYS A 42 6.72 3.09 15.26
CA CYS A 42 5.75 2.06 14.88
C CYS A 42 6.01 0.77 15.68
N GLY A 43 5.12 0.47 16.65
CA GLY A 43 5.33 -0.65 17.58
C GLY A 43 5.33 -2.04 16.93
N GLN A 44 4.63 -2.24 15.81
CA GLN A 44 4.44 -3.56 15.19
C GLN A 44 5.55 -3.97 14.19
N ASN A 45 6.55 -3.12 13.93
CA ASN A 45 7.61 -3.44 12.95
C ASN A 45 8.50 -4.61 13.39
N ALA A 46 8.83 -4.69 14.68
CA ALA A 46 9.62 -5.80 15.21
C ALA A 46 8.90 -7.14 15.06
N GLU A 47 7.57 -7.13 15.21
CA GLU A 47 6.74 -8.32 15.02
C GLU A 47 6.69 -8.75 13.55
N LEU A 48 6.60 -7.82 12.61
CA LEU A 48 6.70 -8.13 11.18
C LEU A 48 8.00 -8.87 10.86
N GLY A 49 9.14 -8.36 11.34
CA GLY A 49 10.45 -8.99 11.16
C GLY A 49 10.51 -10.40 11.77
N ARG A 50 9.98 -10.58 12.99
CA ARG A 50 9.89 -11.92 13.64
C ARG A 50 9.02 -12.91 12.87
N ARG A 51 8.00 -12.42 12.16
CA ARG A 51 7.13 -13.23 11.31
C ARG A 51 7.74 -13.52 9.92
N GLY A 52 8.99 -13.12 9.69
CA GLY A 52 9.69 -13.32 8.42
C GLY A 52 9.23 -12.39 7.31
N VAL A 53 8.50 -11.31 7.61
CA VAL A 53 8.15 -10.30 6.61
C VAL A 53 9.38 -9.42 6.35
N PRO A 54 9.83 -9.25 5.10
CA PRO A 54 10.91 -8.33 4.79
C PRO A 54 10.62 -6.92 5.30
N LEU A 55 11.63 -6.29 5.90
CA LEU A 55 11.57 -4.89 6.31
C LEU A 55 12.31 -4.03 5.29
N LEU A 56 11.82 -2.80 5.11
CA LEU A 56 12.53 -1.73 4.42
C LEU A 56 13.82 -1.42 5.20
N ASP A 57 14.89 -1.15 4.46
CA ASP A 57 16.16 -0.70 4.98
C ASP A 57 16.06 0.73 5.48
N GLY A 58 16.13 0.89 6.80
CA GLY A 58 16.09 2.20 7.48
C GLY A 58 17.33 3.05 7.25
N ALA A 59 18.44 2.48 6.73
CA ALA A 59 19.64 3.25 6.39
C ALA A 59 19.47 4.04 5.09
N LYS A 60 18.48 3.73 4.24
CA LYS A 60 18.25 4.46 2.99
C LYS A 60 17.48 5.76 3.24
N THR A 61 17.87 6.79 2.49
CA THR A 61 17.25 8.12 2.53
C THR A 61 15.92 8.21 1.79
N HIS A 62 15.57 7.19 0.99
CA HIS A 62 14.39 7.21 0.15
C HIS A 62 13.75 5.83 0.03
N VAL A 63 12.44 5.84 -0.24
CA VAL A 63 11.64 4.66 -0.58
C VAL A 63 10.98 4.89 -1.94
N LEU A 64 10.79 3.81 -2.70
CA LEU A 64 10.14 3.85 -3.99
C LEU A 64 8.68 3.45 -3.83
N VAL A 65 7.74 4.28 -4.30
CA VAL A 65 6.30 4.00 -4.21
C VAL A 65 5.72 3.95 -5.64
N PRO A 66 5.79 2.80 -6.32
CA PRO A 66 5.30 2.70 -7.70
C PRO A 66 3.76 2.72 -7.75
N ASP A 67 3.21 3.36 -8.78
CA ASP A 67 1.77 3.40 -9.02
C ASP A 67 1.27 2.13 -9.76
N ALA A 68 -0.04 2.01 -9.92
CA ALA A 68 -0.62 0.85 -10.60
C ALA A 68 -0.26 0.78 -12.09
N SER A 69 -0.01 1.92 -12.76
CA SER A 69 0.36 1.90 -14.18
C SER A 69 1.79 1.41 -14.40
N VAL A 70 2.74 1.85 -13.58
CA VAL A 70 4.14 1.41 -13.57
C VAL A 70 4.21 -0.07 -13.23
N VAL A 71 3.55 -0.50 -12.16
CA VAL A 71 3.54 -1.92 -11.78
C VAL A 71 2.89 -2.77 -12.88
N SER A 72 1.80 -2.31 -13.50
CA SER A 72 1.16 -3.08 -14.57
C SER A 72 2.01 -3.22 -15.83
N ARG A 73 2.83 -2.21 -16.17
CA ARG A 73 3.61 -2.18 -17.42
C ARG A 73 5.01 -2.75 -17.27
N TYR A 74 5.64 -2.56 -16.10
CA TYR A 74 7.07 -2.79 -15.90
C TYR A 74 7.36 -3.80 -14.78
N ILE A 75 6.42 -4.68 -14.42
CA ILE A 75 6.63 -5.65 -13.34
C ILE A 75 7.85 -6.54 -13.56
N GLU A 76 8.15 -6.92 -14.80
CA GLU A 76 9.30 -7.75 -15.14
C GLU A 76 10.61 -7.02 -14.86
N LEU A 77 10.67 -5.72 -15.16
CA LEU A 77 11.81 -4.86 -14.82
C LEU A 77 11.93 -4.67 -13.31
N LEU A 78 10.81 -4.44 -12.62
CA LEU A 78 10.79 -4.36 -11.15
C LEU A 78 11.25 -5.67 -10.51
N GLU A 79 10.97 -6.83 -11.12
CA GLU A 79 11.39 -8.15 -10.63
C GLU A 79 12.87 -8.42 -10.92
N GLN A 80 13.37 -8.09 -12.11
CA GLN A 80 14.73 -8.44 -12.54
C GLN A 80 15.81 -7.44 -12.09
N CYS A 81 15.47 -6.17 -11.95
CA CYS A 81 16.47 -5.14 -11.63
C CYS A 81 16.84 -5.16 -10.14
N ALA A 82 17.96 -5.80 -9.80
CA ALA A 82 18.45 -5.91 -8.42
C ALA A 82 18.75 -4.55 -7.76
N ALA A 83 19.00 -3.49 -8.54
CA ALA A 83 19.20 -2.14 -8.00
C ALA A 83 17.90 -1.54 -7.40
N LEU A 84 16.73 -1.97 -7.87
CA LEU A 84 15.43 -1.51 -7.37
C LEU A 84 15.06 -2.24 -6.08
N THR A 85 15.40 -1.61 -4.95
CA THR A 85 15.15 -2.08 -3.60
C THR A 85 14.35 -1.04 -2.82
N ASN A 86 13.84 -1.39 -1.63
CA ASN A 86 13.07 -0.45 -0.79
C ASN A 86 11.80 0.07 -1.47
N MET A 87 11.07 -0.84 -2.11
CA MET A 87 9.79 -0.53 -2.73
C MET A 87 8.64 -0.76 -1.76
N VAL A 88 7.71 0.20 -1.74
CA VAL A 88 6.46 0.13 -1.01
C VAL A 88 5.31 0.00 -2.01
N PHE A 89 4.79 -1.21 -2.14
CA PHE A 89 3.61 -1.47 -2.95
C PHE A 89 2.37 -1.16 -2.11
N CYS A 90 1.60 -0.14 -2.47
CA CYS A 90 0.36 0.17 -1.77
C CYS A 90 -0.70 -0.92 -1.99
N GLN A 91 -1.50 -1.22 -0.97
CA GLN A 91 -2.68 -2.07 -1.09
C GLN A 91 -3.61 -1.60 -2.23
N THR A 92 -3.80 -0.28 -2.37
CA THR A 92 -4.57 0.28 -3.50
C THR A 92 -4.07 -0.18 -4.87
N VAL A 93 -2.74 -0.33 -5.03
CA VAL A 93 -2.15 -0.79 -6.31
C VAL A 93 -2.48 -2.26 -6.55
N VAL A 94 -2.36 -3.10 -5.52
CA VAL A 94 -2.72 -4.51 -5.59
C VAL A 94 -4.21 -4.66 -5.94
N ASP A 95 -5.08 -3.94 -5.23
CA ASP A 95 -6.53 -3.96 -5.46
C ASP A 95 -6.89 -3.45 -6.86
N ALA A 96 -6.20 -2.42 -7.37
CA ALA A 96 -6.41 -1.89 -8.72
C ALA A 96 -6.00 -2.89 -9.81
N LEU A 97 -4.92 -3.65 -9.59
CA LEU A 97 -4.49 -4.70 -10.50
C LEU A 97 -5.44 -5.90 -10.49
N ASP A 98 -5.92 -6.31 -9.31
CA ASP A 98 -6.93 -7.36 -9.17
C ASP A 98 -8.25 -6.98 -9.85
N ARG A 99 -8.73 -5.74 -9.67
CA ARG A 99 -9.91 -5.22 -10.39
C ARG A 99 -9.77 -5.28 -11.91
N ARG A 100 -8.55 -5.21 -12.44
CA ARG A 100 -8.23 -5.29 -13.87
C ARG A 100 -7.88 -6.71 -14.35
N GLY A 101 -8.01 -7.72 -13.48
CA GLY A 101 -7.68 -9.12 -13.82
C GLY A 101 -6.19 -9.39 -14.01
N ARG A 102 -5.30 -8.56 -13.46
CA ARG A 102 -3.84 -8.68 -13.59
C ARG A 102 -3.24 -9.62 -12.53
N THR A 103 -3.83 -10.82 -12.39
CA THR A 103 -3.48 -11.79 -11.33
C THR A 103 -2.01 -12.23 -11.35
N ARG A 104 -1.40 -12.36 -12.54
CA ARG A 104 0.04 -12.66 -12.67
C ARG A 104 0.90 -11.54 -12.09
N THR A 105 0.58 -10.29 -12.40
CA THR A 105 1.28 -9.11 -11.89
C THR A 105 1.18 -9.06 -10.36
N VAL A 106 -0.01 -9.31 -9.80
CA VAL A 106 -0.21 -9.34 -8.33
C VAL A 106 0.61 -10.45 -7.67
N ARG A 107 0.69 -11.64 -8.29
CA ARG A 107 1.57 -12.71 -7.82
C ARG A 107 3.03 -12.27 -7.80
N ASN A 108 3.50 -11.59 -8.85
CA ASN A 108 4.89 -11.12 -8.92
C ASN A 108 5.17 -10.02 -7.89
N VAL A 109 4.24 -9.08 -7.65
CA VAL A 109 4.36 -8.10 -6.54
C VAL A 109 4.55 -8.81 -5.20
N ARG A 110 3.74 -9.84 -4.92
CA ARG A 110 3.87 -10.64 -3.69
C ARG A 110 5.20 -11.40 -3.62
N LYS A 111 5.72 -11.90 -4.74
CA LYS A 111 7.05 -12.53 -4.80
C LYS A 111 8.15 -11.53 -4.46
N ILE A 112 8.14 -10.34 -5.08
CA ILE A 112 9.12 -9.27 -4.80
C ILE A 112 9.06 -8.87 -3.32
N ALA A 113 7.85 -8.77 -2.75
CA ALA A 113 7.67 -8.41 -1.35
C ALA A 113 8.01 -9.54 -0.36
N ALA A 114 8.11 -10.79 -0.82
CA ALA A 114 8.57 -11.92 0.00
C ALA A 114 10.09 -12.10 -0.04
N ASP A 115 10.76 -11.53 -1.04
CA ASP A 115 12.21 -11.60 -1.17
C ASP A 115 12.91 -10.58 -0.25
N HIS A 116 13.64 -11.10 0.75
CA HIS A 116 14.39 -10.31 1.72
C HIS A 116 15.48 -9.43 1.09
N THR A 117 16.04 -9.83 -0.06
CA THR A 117 17.08 -9.06 -0.75
C THR A 117 16.52 -7.77 -1.34
N ARG A 118 15.23 -7.79 -1.73
CA ARG A 118 14.55 -6.64 -2.33
C ARG A 118 14.16 -5.59 -1.31
N ARG A 119 14.10 -5.94 -0.03
CA ARG A 119 13.67 -5.06 1.07
C ARG A 119 12.38 -4.33 0.69
N SER A 120 11.40 -5.05 0.15
CA SER A 120 10.18 -4.47 -0.41
C SER A 120 8.96 -5.00 0.33
N VAL A 121 7.91 -4.19 0.43
CA VAL A 121 6.75 -4.51 1.27
C VAL A 121 5.44 -4.15 0.60
N VAL A 122 4.37 -4.83 1.00
CA VAL A 122 3.00 -4.42 0.68
C VAL A 122 2.45 -3.65 1.88
N PHE A 123 2.11 -2.37 1.66
CA PHE A 123 1.64 -1.47 2.70
C PHE A 123 0.13 -1.30 2.66
N ALA A 124 -0.53 -1.51 3.80
CA ALA A 124 -1.99 -1.52 3.94
C ALA A 124 -2.57 -0.08 4.05
N ASN A 125 -2.39 0.72 3.00
CA ASN A 125 -2.74 2.14 3.00
C ASN A 125 -4.25 2.43 3.04
N GLU A 126 -5.09 1.48 2.66
CA GLU A 126 -6.57 1.61 2.66
C GLU A 126 -7.19 1.48 4.05
N ILE A 127 -6.52 0.75 4.95
CA ILE A 127 -6.97 0.57 6.33
C ILE A 127 -6.22 1.48 7.31
N PHE A 128 -5.09 2.06 6.90
CA PHE A 128 -4.32 2.93 7.78
C PHE A 128 -4.91 4.34 7.82
N SER A 129 -5.31 4.78 9.00
CA SER A 129 -6.05 6.04 9.22
C SER A 129 -5.36 7.27 8.62
N ALA A 130 -4.02 7.34 8.68
CA ALA A 130 -3.27 8.51 8.22
C ALA A 130 -3.11 8.57 6.69
N THR A 131 -3.23 7.43 5.99
CA THR A 131 -3.10 7.36 4.53
C THR A 131 -4.40 7.04 3.81
N GLN A 132 -5.43 6.63 4.55
CA GLN A 132 -6.70 6.23 3.99
C GLN A 132 -7.27 7.35 3.11
N ALA A 133 -7.57 7.00 1.87
CA ALA A 133 -8.31 7.88 0.99
C ALA A 133 -9.77 7.92 1.45
N SER A 134 -10.15 8.94 2.23
CA SER A 134 -11.54 9.23 2.58
C SER A 134 -12.41 9.18 1.30
N GLY A 135 -13.56 8.52 1.41
CA GLY A 135 -14.38 8.06 0.28
C GLY A 135 -14.69 9.14 -0.76
N SER A 136 -14.75 8.68 -2.02
CA SER A 136 -15.24 9.38 -3.22
C SER A 136 -15.20 10.91 -3.14
N ALA A 137 -14.08 11.52 -3.50
CA ALA A 137 -14.15 12.88 -4.03
C ALA A 137 -15.06 12.81 -5.26
N ALA A 138 -16.27 13.36 -5.15
CA ALA A 138 -17.27 13.33 -6.21
C ALA A 138 -16.62 13.79 -7.53
N GLY A 139 -16.79 12.99 -8.59
CA GLY A 139 -16.26 13.29 -9.92
C GLY A 139 -14.93 12.65 -10.30
N LEU A 140 -14.23 11.94 -9.40
CA LEU A 140 -13.01 11.21 -9.79
C LEU A 140 -13.28 9.86 -10.44
N THR A 141 -12.50 9.55 -11.47
CA THR A 141 -12.37 8.18 -11.98
C THR A 141 -11.70 7.26 -10.95
N PRO A 142 -11.92 5.94 -11.03
CA PRO A 142 -11.22 4.98 -10.16
C PRO A 142 -9.70 5.12 -10.22
N ALA A 143 -9.14 5.39 -11.41
CA ALA A 143 -7.70 5.55 -11.59
C ALA A 143 -7.14 6.81 -10.91
N GLU A 144 -7.85 7.94 -10.98
CA GLU A 144 -7.45 9.17 -10.28
C GLU A 144 -7.55 9.01 -8.76
N ARG A 145 -8.60 8.33 -8.28
CA ARG A 145 -8.74 7.99 -6.86
C ARG A 145 -7.57 7.12 -6.39
N ASP A 146 -7.21 6.10 -7.16
CA ASP A 146 -6.11 5.20 -6.83
C ASP A 146 -4.77 5.95 -6.81
N MET A 147 -4.52 6.83 -7.79
CA MET A 147 -3.33 7.69 -7.83
C MET A 147 -3.27 8.60 -6.59
N ARG A 148 -4.38 9.23 -6.20
CA ARG A 148 -4.43 10.06 -4.98
C ARG A 148 -4.12 9.25 -3.72
N ALA A 149 -4.59 8.01 -3.62
CA ALA A 149 -4.28 7.15 -2.48
C ALA A 149 -2.79 6.78 -2.40
N VAL A 150 -2.16 6.49 -3.56
CA VAL A 150 -0.72 6.23 -3.65
C VAL A 150 0.08 7.48 -3.28
N LEU A 151 -0.29 8.65 -3.80
CA LEU A 151 0.37 9.93 -3.48
C LEU A 151 0.24 10.28 -1.99
N ARG A 152 -0.90 9.99 -1.34
CA ARG A 152 -1.06 10.15 0.11
C ARG A 152 -0.12 9.24 0.89
N ALA A 153 0.00 7.97 0.50
CA ALA A 153 0.95 7.05 1.11
C ALA A 153 2.40 7.52 0.94
N ALA A 154 2.79 7.96 -0.26
CA ALA A 154 4.13 8.50 -0.52
C ALA A 154 4.41 9.76 0.31
N ALA A 155 3.47 10.69 0.39
CA ALA A 155 3.59 11.89 1.22
C ALA A 155 3.70 11.57 2.71
N TRP A 156 2.99 10.54 3.18
CA TRP A 156 3.12 10.05 4.55
C TRP A 156 4.49 9.44 4.81
N TYR A 157 4.98 8.56 3.92
CA TYR A 157 6.32 7.97 4.06
C TYR A 157 7.42 9.03 4.06
N ARG A 158 7.34 10.05 3.20
CA ARG A 158 8.27 11.19 3.22
C ARG A 158 8.31 11.85 4.60
N ARG A 159 7.15 12.30 5.11
CA ARG A 159 7.06 12.93 6.44
C ARG A 159 7.51 11.98 7.57
N HIS A 160 7.22 10.70 7.44
CA HIS A 160 7.61 9.69 8.43
C HIS A 160 9.12 9.50 8.47
N LEU A 161 9.77 9.41 7.30
CA LEU A 161 11.22 9.32 7.17
C LEU A 161 11.91 10.59 7.65
N ASP A 162 11.42 11.78 7.29
CA ASP A 162 11.96 13.06 7.78
C ASP A 162 11.93 13.13 9.31
N ALA A 163 10.83 12.66 9.91
CA ALA A 163 10.66 12.66 11.36
C ALA A 163 11.51 11.60 12.09
N LEU A 164 12.05 10.61 11.37
CA LEU A 164 13.04 9.65 11.87
C LEU A 164 14.48 10.14 11.62
N GLY A 165 14.73 10.76 10.47
CA GLY A 165 16.02 11.31 10.06
C GLY A 165 16.40 12.61 10.79
N GLY A 166 15.43 13.33 11.36
CA GLY A 166 15.66 14.49 12.24
C GLY A 166 16.32 14.17 13.59
N ARG A 167 16.96 12.99 13.74
CA ARG A 167 17.78 12.58 14.89
C ARG A 167 19.27 12.41 14.53
N ALA A 168 19.73 13.05 13.46
CA ALA A 168 21.14 13.10 13.09
C ALA A 168 21.64 14.55 13.00
N THR A 169 21.63 15.25 14.13
CA THR A 169 22.55 16.35 14.47
C THR A 169 22.60 16.48 15.98
#